data_AF-A0A2N2PCS1-F1
#
_entry.id   AF-A0A2N2PCS1-F1
#
_cell.length_a   1.000
_cell.length_b   1.000
_cell.length_c   1.000
_cell.angle_alpha   90.00
_cell.angle_beta   90.00
_cell.angle_gamma   90.00
#
_symmetry.space_group_name_H-M   'P 1'
#
loop_
_entity.id
_entity.type
_entity.pdbx_description
1 polymer ?
#
loop_
_entity_poly.entity_id
_entity_poly.type
_entity_poly.pdbx_seq_one_letter_code
_entity_poly.pdbx_strand_id
1 'polypeptide(L)'
;MIKTSVRNLLPAAAFAFVMLLAPGCSTCRIPTDPSGVCAGDRCHIEDEWFILADQAYARWGTLALTHRYLREELQWRECEANEAIYRLRKVHTLP
;
A
#
# COMPACT_ATOMS: atom_id res chain seq x y z
N MET A 1 -5.48 58.62 27.90
CA MET A 1 -5.24 59.18 26.54
C MET A 1 -4.20 58.27 25.89
N ILE A 2 -4.36 57.54 24.78
CA ILE A 2 -5.15 57.55 23.51
C ILE A 2 -5.29 56.03 23.15
N LYS A 3 -6.44 55.36 22.95
CA LYS A 3 -7.52 55.37 21.93
C LYS A 3 -7.11 55.06 20.47
N THR A 4 -7.15 53.77 20.09
CA THR A 4 -7.37 53.21 18.72
C THR A 4 -7.46 51.67 18.90
N SER A 5 -8.55 50.91 18.72
CA SER A 5 -9.61 50.82 17.70
C SER A 5 -9.10 50.62 16.28
N VAL A 6 -8.87 49.37 15.87
CA VAL A 6 -9.16 48.89 14.51
C VAL A 6 -9.66 47.44 14.62
N ARG A 7 -10.90 47.23 14.18
CA ARG A 7 -11.50 45.93 13.87
C ARG A 7 -10.75 45.35 12.66
N ASN A 8 -10.36 44.09 12.70
CA ASN A 8 -10.26 43.29 11.48
C ASN A 8 -10.83 41.90 11.75
N LEU A 9 -12.07 41.76 11.28
CA LEU A 9 -12.74 40.51 11.01
C LEU A 9 -11.89 39.75 9.99
N LEU A 10 -11.34 38.60 10.39
CA LEU A 10 -10.83 37.61 9.46
C LEU A 10 -11.67 36.34 9.62
N PRO A 11 -12.03 35.71 8.50
CA PRO A 11 -13.23 34.93 8.34
C PRO A 11 -13.13 33.60 9.07
N ALA A 12 -14.27 33.14 9.58
CA ALA A 12 -14.46 31.79 10.05
C ALA A 12 -13.97 30.82 8.97
N ALA A 13 -12.89 30.10 9.29
CA ALA A 13 -12.35 29.05 8.46
C ALA A 13 -13.41 27.96 8.31
N ALA A 14 -14.13 27.97 7.19
CA ALA A 14 -14.92 26.84 6.75
C ALA A 14 -13.94 25.77 6.25
N PHE A 15 -13.33 25.03 7.19
CA PHE A 15 -12.74 23.73 6.89
C PHE A 15 -13.88 22.75 6.62
N ALA A 16 -14.41 22.78 5.40
CA ALA A 16 -15.20 21.69 4.86
C ALA A 16 -14.24 20.52 4.60
N PHE A 17 -13.90 19.78 5.65
CA PHE A 17 -13.29 18.46 5.54
C PHE A 17 -14.38 17.55 4.96
N VAL A 18 -14.43 17.47 3.63
CA VAL A 18 -15.27 16.51 2.93
C VAL A 18 -14.70 15.13 3.25
N MET A 19 -15.25 14.53 4.31
CA MET A 19 -15.20 13.09 4.55
C MET A 19 -15.95 12.41 3.41
N LEU A 20 -15.26 12.10 2.31
CA LEU A 20 -15.77 11.15 1.34
C LEU A 20 -14.66 10.15 1.00
N LEU A 21 -15.00 8.89 1.24
CA LEU A 21 -14.38 7.65 0.76
C LEU A 21 -13.47 6.91 1.75
N ALA A 22 -14.12 6.23 2.69
CA ALA A 22 -13.69 4.90 3.11
C ALA A 22 -14.88 3.94 2.91
N PRO A 23 -14.66 2.65 2.69
CA PRO A 23 -13.74 2.02 1.75
C PRO A 23 -14.55 1.24 0.70
N GLY A 24 -14.09 1.20 -0.54
CA GLY A 24 -14.54 0.14 -1.46
C GLY A 24 -14.08 -1.19 -0.87
N CYS A 25 -14.94 -1.86 -0.12
CA CYS A 25 -14.72 -3.20 0.37
C CYS A 25 -14.84 -4.13 -0.83
N SER A 26 -13.76 -4.25 -1.60
CA SER A 26 -13.55 -5.34 -2.54
C SER A 26 -13.51 -6.60 -1.69
N THR A 27 -14.65 -7.26 -1.55
CA THR A 27 -14.73 -8.61 -1.03
C THR A 27 -14.01 -9.51 -2.03
N CYS A 28 -12.69 -9.59 -1.91
CA CYS A 28 -11.90 -10.60 -2.57
C CYS A 28 -12.37 -11.93 -2.00
N ARG A 29 -13.31 -12.58 -2.69
CA ARG A 29 -13.57 -14.00 -2.49
C ARG A 29 -12.23 -14.68 -2.68
N ILE A 30 -11.70 -15.23 -1.58
CA ILE A 30 -10.50 -16.06 -1.57
C ILE A 30 -10.72 -17.10 -2.67
N PRO A 31 -9.96 -17.05 -3.77
CA PRO A 31 -10.11 -18.05 -4.80
C PRO A 31 -9.59 -19.35 -4.22
N THR A 32 -10.39 -20.39 -4.39
CA THR A 32 -10.09 -21.77 -4.00
C THR A 32 -9.03 -22.41 -4.91
N ASP A 33 -8.40 -21.60 -5.77
CA ASP A 33 -7.37 -21.94 -6.73
C ASP A 33 -6.11 -21.12 -6.39
N PRO A 34 -4.94 -21.75 -6.17
CA PRO A 34 -3.69 -21.05 -5.87
C PRO A 34 -3.23 -20.11 -7.01
N SER A 35 -3.87 -20.14 -8.18
CA SER A 35 -3.64 -19.22 -9.29
C SER A 35 -4.56 -17.99 -9.31
N GLY A 36 -5.52 -17.90 -8.38
CA GLY A 36 -6.48 -16.81 -8.27
C GLY A 36 -5.88 -15.52 -7.70
N VAL A 37 -4.91 -14.95 -8.40
CA VAL A 37 -4.60 -13.53 -8.24
C VAL A 37 -5.69 -12.80 -9.00
N CYS A 38 -6.44 -11.92 -8.34
CA CYS A 38 -7.47 -11.09 -8.97
C CYS A 38 -6.95 -10.59 -10.33
N ALA A 39 -7.65 -10.92 -11.42
CA ALA A 39 -7.16 -10.68 -12.78
C ALA A 39 -6.90 -9.19 -13.10
N GLY A 40 -7.29 -8.26 -12.20
CA GLY A 40 -7.01 -6.82 -12.26
C GLY A 40 -5.82 -6.33 -11.41
N ASP A 41 -5.16 -7.17 -10.62
CA ASP A 41 -4.07 -6.78 -9.70
C ASP A 41 -2.67 -7.13 -10.22
N ARG A 42 -2.49 -7.26 -11.54
CA ARG A 42 -1.17 -7.49 -12.14
C ARG A 42 -0.43 -6.17 -12.28
N CYS A 43 0.15 -5.68 -11.19
CA CYS A 43 1.10 -4.58 -11.25
C CYS A 43 2.47 -5.12 -11.64
N HIS A 44 3.10 -4.56 -12.66
CA HIS A 44 4.52 -4.80 -12.91
C HIS A 44 5.34 -4.05 -11.88
N ILE A 45 6.40 -4.69 -11.37
CA ILE A 45 7.44 -4.04 -10.58
C ILE A 45 8.75 -4.12 -11.37
N GLU A 46 9.49 -3.01 -11.37
CA GLU A 46 10.81 -2.94 -11.98
C GLU A 46 11.80 -3.89 -11.26
N ASP A 47 12.89 -4.25 -11.92
CA ASP A 47 13.84 -5.24 -11.39
C ASP A 47 14.56 -4.75 -10.13
N GLU A 48 14.81 -3.44 -10.00
CA GLU A 48 15.40 -2.86 -8.79
C GLU A 48 14.49 -3.05 -7.57
N TRP A 49 13.18 -2.96 -7.79
CA TRP A 49 12.19 -3.18 -6.75
C TRP A 49 12.13 -4.66 -6.39
N PHE A 50 12.20 -5.54 -7.39
CA PHE A 50 12.28 -6.98 -7.13
C PHE A 50 13.54 -7.35 -6.32
N ILE A 51 14.69 -6.73 -6.59
CA ILE A 51 15.92 -6.93 -5.79
C ILE A 51 15.69 -6.57 -4.32
N LEU A 52 14.97 -5.47 -4.02
CA LEU A 52 14.63 -5.10 -2.65
C LEU A 52 13.74 -6.17 -1.97
N ALA A 53 12.76 -6.70 -2.70
CA ALA A 53 11.90 -7.77 -2.19
C ALA A 53 12.69 -9.07 -1.93
N ASP A 54 13.67 -9.40 -2.79
CA ASP A 54 14.55 -10.56 -2.62
C ASP A 54 15.47 -10.42 -1.41
N GLN A 55 16.04 -9.23 -1.20
CA GLN A 55 16.80 -8.92 0.02
C GLN A 55 15.94 -9.02 1.29
N ALA A 56 14.68 -8.55 1.23
CA ALA A 56 13.75 -8.71 2.33
C ALA A 56 13.45 -10.20 2.60
N TYR A 57 13.26 -11.01 1.56
CA TYR A 57 13.09 -12.46 1.71
C TYR A 57 14.33 -13.14 2.30
N ALA A 58 15.52 -12.80 1.85
CA ALA A 58 16.77 -13.30 2.42
C ALA A 58 16.91 -12.97 3.93
N ARG A 59 16.36 -11.82 4.37
CA ARG A 59 16.37 -11.40 5.78
C ARG A 59 15.32 -12.10 6.63
N TRP A 60 14.08 -12.19 6.15
CA TRP A 60 12.94 -12.66 6.95
C TRP A 60 12.63 -14.15 6.76
N GLY A 61 13.15 -14.77 5.70
CA GLY A 61 13.12 -16.21 5.46
C GLY A 61 11.76 -16.79 5.08
N THR A 62 10.70 -16.00 5.03
CA THR A 62 9.35 -16.47 4.66
C THR A 62 8.60 -15.45 3.82
N LEU A 63 7.81 -15.91 2.85
CA LEU A 63 7.02 -15.04 1.97
C LEU A 63 5.98 -14.21 2.74
N ALA A 64 5.41 -14.77 3.80
CA ALA A 64 4.42 -14.07 4.63
C ALA A 64 5.03 -12.86 5.35
N LEU A 65 6.22 -13.02 5.95
CA LEU A 65 6.92 -11.91 6.60
C LEU A 65 7.42 -10.90 5.57
N THR A 66 7.89 -11.36 4.41
CA THR A 66 8.28 -10.46 3.31
C THR A 66 7.09 -9.64 2.83
N HIS A 67 5.94 -10.25 2.57
CA HIS A 67 4.73 -9.55 2.10
C HIS A 67 4.30 -8.48 3.10
N ARG A 68 4.23 -8.84 4.39
CA ARG A 68 3.92 -7.90 5.47
C ARG A 68 4.92 -6.74 5.51
N TYR A 69 6.21 -7.02 5.41
CA TYR A 69 7.25 -5.99 5.39
C TYR A 69 7.09 -5.04 4.20
N LEU A 70 6.86 -5.56 2.99
CA LEU A 70 6.65 -4.74 1.80
C LEU A 70 5.42 -3.84 1.94
N ARG A 71 4.34 -4.36 2.53
CA ARG A 71 3.06 -3.64 2.68
C ARG A 71 3.08 -2.62 3.81
N GLU A 72 3.55 -3.01 4.98
CA GLU A 72 3.41 -2.22 6.20
C GLU A 72 4.61 -1.29 6.42
N GLU A 73 5.83 -1.73 6.10
CA GLU A 73 7.04 -0.93 6.34
C GLU A 73 7.42 -0.11 5.11
N LEU A 74 7.40 -0.73 3.92
CA LEU A 74 7.72 -0.03 2.67
C LEU A 74 6.52 0.64 2.00
N GLN A 75 5.31 0.44 2.55
CA GLN A 75 4.07 1.05 2.05
C GLN A 75 3.79 0.75 0.58
N TRP A 76 4.24 -0.42 0.09
CA TRP A 76 3.94 -0.85 -1.27
C TRP A 76 2.44 -1.09 -1.44
N ARG A 77 1.95 -0.91 -2.65
CA ARG A 77 0.57 -1.27 -3.00
C ARG A 77 0.40 -2.78 -2.94
N GLU A 78 -0.82 -3.24 -2.66
CA GLU A 78 -1.15 -4.67 -2.56
C GLU A 78 -0.72 -5.44 -3.82
N CYS A 79 -1.02 -4.89 -5.00
CA CYS A 79 -0.66 -5.50 -6.28
C CYS A 79 0.86 -5.60 -6.51
N GLU A 80 1.65 -4.62 -6.04
CA GLU A 80 3.12 -4.63 -6.18
C GLU A 80 3.74 -5.68 -5.26
N ALA A 81 3.28 -5.75 -4.01
CA ALA A 81 3.70 -6.78 -3.06
C ALA A 81 3.34 -8.17 -3.57
N ASN A 82 2.14 -8.35 -4.15
CA ASN A 82 1.71 -9.63 -4.71
C ASN A 82 2.56 -10.05 -5.92
N GLU A 83 2.90 -9.13 -6.82
CA GLU A 83 3.82 -9.42 -7.93
C GLU A 83 5.21 -9.82 -7.41
N ALA A 84 5.75 -9.10 -6.42
CA ALA A 84 7.01 -9.47 -5.79
C ALA A 84 6.97 -10.88 -5.19
N ILE A 85 5.94 -11.20 -4.42
CA ILE A 85 5.78 -12.54 -3.82
C ILE A 85 5.64 -13.62 -4.90
N TYR A 86 4.89 -13.35 -5.98
CA TYR A 86 4.77 -14.27 -7.10
C TYR A 86 6.11 -14.53 -7.79
N ARG A 87 6.90 -13.48 -8.07
CA ARG A 87 8.24 -13.62 -8.65
C ARG A 87 9.20 -14.35 -7.69
N LEU A 88 9.15 -14.04 -6.39
CA LEU A 88 9.96 -14.72 -5.37
C LEU A 88 9.65 -16.22 -5.28
N ARG A 89 8.36 -16.60 -5.31
CA ARG A 89 7.93 -18.01 -5.36
C ARG A 89 8.56 -18.75 -6.52
N LYS A 90 8.57 -18.13 -7.71
CA LYS A 90 9.16 -18.73 -8.90
C LYS A 90 10.67 -18.86 -8.82
N VAL A 91 11.37 -17.79 -8.44
CA VAL A 91 12.83 -17.77 -8.37
C VAL A 91 13.36 -18.76 -7.33
N HIS A 92 12.72 -18.83 -6.16
CA HIS A 92 13.12 -19.71 -5.07
C HIS A 92 12.47 -21.10 -5.12
N THR A 93 11.72 -21.41 -6.18
CA THR A 93 11.02 -22.71 -6.38
C THR A 93 10.19 -23.13 -5.16
N LEU A 94 9.44 -22.17 -4.59
CA LEU A 94 8.65 -22.36 -3.39
C LEU A 94 7.22 -22.83 -3.74
N PRO A 95 6.59 -23.64 -2.87
CA PRO A 95 5.19 -24.05 -3.04
C PRO A 95 4.22 -22.87 -2.89
#